data_AF-A0A6D2JL65-F1
#
_entry.id   AF-A0A6D2JL65-F1
#
_cell.length_a   1.000
_cell.length_b   1.000
_cell.length_c   1.000
_cell.angle_alpha   90.00
_cell.angle_beta   90.00
_cell.angle_gamma   90.00
#
_symmetry.space_group_name_H-M   'P 1'
#
loop_
_entity.id
_entity.type
_entity.pdbx_description
1 polymer ?
#
loop_
_entity_poly.entity_id
_entity_poly.type
_entity_poly.pdbx_seq_one_letter_code
_entity_poly.pdbx_strand_id
1 'polypeptide(L)'
;MTTMSNIPEDLVGEILSRVPMTSLGKVRCTCKAWNALSKIQIFGKKAAARKQVLGFMVIGSRVCSFSLDLQGILSERDLVVPSIKKISKFDERKISYVSHIDGLLFCVDNEKLLVWNPYLGKTRWIQRPKIVSDQNDMFAFGYNNNRNHKIFRILHEYNKGDGEDLPDIYELYDFNSNSWRRVPDVKQDFYVVTDRWLVSLKGNTYLVAEDRAVDKYFLLCFDFTMERFGPRLPLPYNSVEYSAAISCVREEQLAILYQDEETMDIWTTTKILPNAVSWIKFFKVEMTTLNGFPDDFGSEIHTESFFIDEEKKVVYVLVR
;
A
#
# COMPACT_ATOMS: atom_id res chain seq x y z
N MET A 1 -30.29 -23.09 26.91
CA MET A 1 -29.00 -23.17 26.16
C MET A 1 -28.94 -21.96 25.25
N THR A 2 -28.11 -20.97 25.55
CA THR A 2 -27.95 -19.76 24.73
C THR A 2 -27.12 -20.12 23.51
N THR A 3 -27.76 -20.29 22.36
CA THR A 3 -27.08 -20.54 21.10
C THR A 3 -26.41 -19.25 20.62
N MET A 4 -25.18 -19.32 20.10
CA MET A 4 -24.42 -18.16 19.56
C MET A 4 -25.14 -17.39 18.43
N SER A 5 -26.25 -17.92 17.94
CA SER A 5 -27.19 -17.30 16.99
C SER A 5 -28.10 -16.22 17.59
N ASN A 6 -28.12 -16.03 18.91
CA ASN A 6 -29.00 -15.06 19.57
C ASN A 6 -28.36 -13.68 19.79
N ILE A 7 -27.12 -13.47 19.29
CA ILE A 7 -26.43 -12.18 19.39
C ILE A 7 -26.90 -11.29 18.23
N PRO A 8 -27.36 -10.06 18.50
CA PRO A 8 -27.73 -9.08 17.46
C PRO A 8 -26.62 -8.87 16.42
N GLU A 9 -26.98 -8.64 15.15
CA GLU A 9 -26.00 -8.54 14.05
C GLU A 9 -24.95 -7.42 14.24
N ASP A 10 -25.38 -6.32 14.86
CA ASP A 10 -24.54 -5.18 15.23
C ASP A 10 -23.45 -5.57 16.23
N LEU A 11 -23.83 -6.33 17.28
CA LEU A 11 -22.92 -6.88 18.28
C LEU A 11 -21.98 -7.94 17.69
N VAL A 12 -22.49 -8.86 16.86
CA VAL A 12 -21.64 -9.85 16.15
C VAL A 12 -20.59 -9.13 15.32
N GLY A 13 -20.97 -8.01 14.69
CA GLY A 13 -20.00 -7.21 13.98
C GLY A 13 -18.95 -6.59 14.85
N GLU A 14 -19.34 -6.00 15.98
CA GLU A 14 -18.38 -5.38 16.89
C GLU A 14 -17.36 -6.41 17.38
N ILE A 15 -17.80 -7.65 17.62
CA ILE A 15 -16.91 -8.75 17.95
C ILE A 15 -15.98 -9.06 16.77
N LEU A 16 -16.53 -9.26 15.56
CA LEU A 16 -15.74 -9.61 14.37
C LEU A 16 -14.71 -8.54 14.00
N SER A 17 -14.97 -7.26 14.25
CA SER A 17 -13.99 -6.18 14.00
C SER A 17 -12.87 -6.13 15.05
N ARG A 18 -13.10 -6.65 16.25
CA ARG A 18 -12.07 -6.76 17.31
C ARG A 18 -11.25 -8.04 17.21
N VAL A 19 -11.76 -9.06 16.53
CA VAL A 19 -11.05 -10.32 16.31
C VAL A 19 -9.87 -10.08 15.37
N PRO A 20 -8.63 -10.47 15.75
CA PRO A 20 -7.49 -10.39 14.85
C PRO A 20 -7.76 -11.10 13.53
N MET A 21 -7.36 -10.50 12.41
CA MET A 21 -7.67 -11.03 11.07
C MET A 21 -7.19 -12.47 10.87
N THR A 22 -6.09 -12.84 11.53
CA THR A 22 -5.53 -14.20 11.59
C THR A 22 -6.43 -15.23 12.28
N SER A 23 -7.28 -14.80 13.22
CA SER A 23 -8.19 -15.65 13.99
C SER A 23 -9.59 -15.75 13.36
N LEU A 24 -9.91 -14.89 12.38
CA LEU A 24 -11.22 -14.88 11.72
C LEU A 24 -11.57 -16.21 11.08
N GLY A 25 -10.61 -16.93 10.51
CA GLY A 25 -10.84 -18.26 9.97
C GLY A 25 -11.45 -19.21 11.01
N LYS A 26 -10.93 -19.21 12.24
CA LYS A 26 -11.45 -20.03 13.34
C LYS A 26 -12.84 -19.58 13.77
N VAL A 27 -13.05 -18.26 13.90
CA VAL A 27 -14.36 -17.68 14.28
C VAL A 27 -15.43 -18.03 13.24
N ARG A 28 -15.10 -18.00 11.96
CA ARG A 28 -16.01 -18.36 10.87
C ARG A 28 -16.41 -19.83 10.87
N CYS A 29 -15.54 -20.71 11.37
CA CYS A 29 -15.85 -22.14 11.51
C CYS A 29 -16.83 -22.43 12.66
N THR A 30 -17.13 -21.45 13.53
CA THR A 30 -18.05 -21.67 14.65
C THR A 30 -19.51 -21.79 14.22
N CYS A 31 -19.98 -20.96 13.27
CA CYS A 31 -21.32 -21.11 12.70
C CYS A 31 -21.51 -20.38 11.35
N LYS A 32 -22.55 -20.79 10.60
CA LYS A 32 -22.88 -20.23 9.28
C LYS A 32 -23.22 -18.74 9.32
N ALA A 33 -23.93 -18.29 10.36
CA ALA A 33 -24.32 -16.88 10.52
C ALA A 33 -23.09 -15.97 10.65
N TRP A 34 -22.14 -16.33 11.51
CA TRP A 34 -20.91 -15.57 11.70
C TRP A 34 -20.01 -15.59 10.44
N ASN A 35 -19.97 -16.71 9.70
CA ASN A 35 -19.27 -16.76 8.41
C ASN A 35 -19.91 -15.89 7.32
N ALA A 36 -21.24 -15.70 7.35
CA ALA A 36 -21.94 -14.80 6.43
C ALA A 36 -21.69 -13.33 6.83
N LEU A 37 -21.87 -13.01 8.11
CA LEU A 37 -21.67 -11.65 8.65
C LEU A 37 -20.24 -11.17 8.51
N SER A 38 -19.24 -12.05 8.68
CA SER A 38 -17.83 -11.68 8.50
C SER A 38 -17.51 -11.18 7.10
N LYS A 39 -18.16 -11.71 6.05
CA LYS A 39 -17.98 -11.20 4.68
C LYS A 39 -18.49 -9.77 4.55
N ILE A 40 -19.65 -9.49 5.16
CA ILE A 40 -20.35 -8.21 5.07
C ILE A 40 -19.68 -7.13 5.94
N GLN A 41 -19.12 -7.51 7.09
CA GLN A 41 -18.56 -6.58 8.06
C GLN A 41 -17.06 -6.30 7.90
N ILE A 42 -16.31 -7.18 7.25
CA ILE A 42 -14.87 -6.96 7.00
C ILE A 42 -14.63 -6.44 5.58
N PHE A 43 -15.43 -6.88 4.61
CA PHE A 43 -15.26 -6.50 3.19
C PHE A 43 -16.52 -5.88 2.56
N GLY A 44 -17.62 -5.77 3.30
CA GLY A 44 -18.87 -5.19 2.79
C GLY A 44 -19.09 -3.75 3.23
N LYS A 45 -20.13 -3.11 2.68
CA LYS A 45 -20.46 -1.69 2.92
C LYS A 45 -20.61 -1.29 4.40
N LYS A 46 -20.95 -2.25 5.30
CA LYS A 46 -21.01 -2.01 6.75
C LYS A 46 -19.61 -1.83 7.39
N ALA A 47 -18.55 -2.36 6.78
CA ALA A 47 -17.16 -2.10 7.16
C ALA A 47 -16.81 -0.62 6.93
N ALA A 48 -17.17 -0.09 5.75
CA ALA A 48 -16.97 1.32 5.40
C ALA A 48 -17.82 2.29 6.25
N ALA A 49 -18.99 1.85 6.71
CA ALA A 49 -19.83 2.63 7.63
C ALA A 49 -19.30 2.68 9.07
N ARG A 50 -18.36 1.80 9.44
CA ARG A 50 -17.67 1.83 10.72
C ARG A 50 -16.41 2.66 10.55
N LYS A 51 -16.26 3.70 11.39
CA LYS A 51 -15.14 4.64 11.36
C LYS A 51 -13.86 4.01 11.95
N GLN A 52 -13.52 2.80 11.53
CA GLN A 52 -12.31 2.10 11.95
C GLN A 52 -11.44 1.85 10.73
N VAL A 53 -10.23 2.42 10.71
CA VAL A 53 -9.25 2.13 9.66
C VAL A 53 -8.48 0.89 10.09
N LEU A 54 -8.49 -0.14 9.24
CA LEU A 54 -7.67 -1.34 9.43
C LEU A 54 -6.66 -1.39 8.28
N GLY A 55 -5.40 -1.61 8.61
CA GLY A 55 -4.35 -1.74 7.62
C GLY A 55 -3.19 -2.59 8.08
N PHE A 56 -2.23 -2.73 7.18
CA PHE A 56 -1.02 -3.51 7.37
C PHE A 56 0.18 -2.65 7.02
N MET A 57 1.25 -2.79 7.79
CA MET A 57 2.50 -2.09 7.55
C MET A 57 3.69 -2.95 7.99
N VAL A 58 4.89 -2.52 7.64
CA VAL A 58 6.14 -3.13 8.10
C VAL A 58 6.76 -2.21 9.15
N ILE A 59 7.14 -2.76 10.31
CA ILE A 59 7.91 -2.04 11.34
C ILE A 59 9.10 -2.91 11.72
N GLY A 60 10.33 -2.40 11.54
CA GLY A 60 11.55 -3.17 11.86
C GLY A 60 11.60 -4.54 11.17
N SER A 61 11.22 -4.57 9.88
CA SER A 61 11.09 -5.78 9.05
C SER A 61 10.02 -6.80 9.49
N ARG A 62 9.07 -6.40 10.33
CA ARG A 62 7.98 -7.25 10.81
C ARG A 62 6.64 -6.71 10.33
N VAL A 63 5.76 -7.60 9.89
CA VAL A 63 4.40 -7.21 9.49
C VAL A 63 3.56 -6.96 10.73
N CYS A 64 2.98 -5.77 10.79
CA CYS A 64 2.06 -5.33 11.82
C CYS A 64 0.70 -5.04 11.20
N SER A 65 -0.37 -5.47 11.87
CA SER A 65 -1.70 -4.92 11.63
C SER A 65 -1.88 -3.71 12.52
N PHE A 66 -2.50 -2.65 12.02
CA PHE A 66 -2.94 -1.54 12.86
C PHE A 66 -4.44 -1.35 12.69
N SER A 67 -5.09 -0.97 13.79
CA SER A 67 -6.48 -0.52 13.79
C SER A 67 -6.58 0.83 14.45
N LEU A 68 -7.29 1.74 13.82
CA LEU A 68 -7.51 3.09 14.31
C LEU A 68 -9.00 3.33 14.46
N ASP A 69 -9.48 3.50 15.69
CA ASP A 69 -10.87 3.87 15.95
C ASP A 69 -11.01 5.39 15.88
N LEU A 70 -11.68 5.85 14.83
CA LEU A 70 -11.87 7.27 14.61
C LEU A 70 -13.02 7.82 15.48
N GLN A 71 -13.85 7.01 16.14
CA GLN A 71 -14.98 7.52 16.93
C GLN A 71 -14.55 8.41 18.11
N GLY A 72 -13.40 8.15 18.75
CA GLY A 72 -12.90 8.89 19.91
C GLY A 72 -12.40 10.32 19.65
N ILE A 73 -12.31 10.74 18.38
CA ILE A 73 -11.67 12.02 17.99
C ILE A 73 -12.52 13.26 18.34
N LEU A 74 -13.83 13.11 18.54
CA LEU A 74 -14.72 14.24 18.81
C LEU A 74 -14.70 14.72 20.27
N SER A 75 -14.01 14.01 21.17
CA SER A 75 -13.68 14.52 22.50
C SER A 75 -12.30 15.17 22.44
N GLU A 76 -12.26 16.50 22.59
CA GLU A 76 -11.11 17.41 22.40
C GLU A 76 -9.85 17.15 23.27
N ARG A 77 -9.64 15.95 23.82
CA ARG A 77 -8.56 15.68 24.79
C ARG A 77 -7.73 14.43 24.59
N ASP A 78 -8.09 13.50 23.71
CA ASP A 78 -7.37 12.23 23.63
C ASP A 78 -6.62 12.07 22.29
N LEU A 79 -5.28 11.97 22.39
CA LEU A 79 -4.44 11.46 21.31
C LEU A 79 -4.94 10.05 20.96
N VAL A 80 -5.44 9.86 19.74
CA VAL A 80 -5.86 8.54 19.30
C VAL A 80 -4.61 7.68 19.11
N VAL A 81 -4.38 6.76 20.04
CA VAL A 81 -3.28 5.80 19.94
C VAL A 81 -3.72 4.68 18.99
N PRO A 82 -3.05 4.49 17.84
CA PRO A 82 -3.33 3.34 16.98
C PRO A 82 -3.03 2.05 17.73
N SER A 83 -3.94 1.07 17.65
CA SER A 83 -3.64 -0.27 18.17
C SER A 83 -2.81 -1.00 17.13
N ILE A 84 -1.50 -1.11 17.37
CA ILE A 84 -0.57 -1.84 16.52
C ILE A 84 -0.35 -3.23 17.12
N LYS A 85 -0.55 -4.26 16.31
CA LYS A 85 -0.35 -5.66 16.69
C LYS A 85 0.56 -6.35 15.70
N LYS A 86 1.65 -6.91 16.20
CA LYS A 86 2.57 -7.73 15.41
C LYS A 86 1.87 -9.02 14.94
N ILE A 87 2.08 -9.40 13.69
CA ILE A 87 1.55 -10.64 13.13
C ILE A 87 2.60 -11.74 13.28
N SER A 88 2.43 -12.59 14.29
CA SER A 88 3.40 -13.63 14.65
C SER A 88 3.68 -14.66 13.54
N LYS A 89 2.80 -14.76 12.54
CA LYS A 89 2.95 -15.66 11.39
C LYS A 89 4.23 -15.42 10.58
N PHE A 90 4.85 -14.25 10.72
CA PHE A 90 6.03 -13.85 9.96
C PHE A 90 7.29 -13.66 10.82
N ASP A 91 7.29 -14.13 12.06
CA ASP A 91 8.35 -13.83 13.04
C ASP A 91 9.73 -14.35 12.66
N GLU A 92 9.78 -15.46 11.92
CA GLU A 92 11.01 -16.08 11.44
C GLU A 92 11.54 -15.44 10.15
N ARG A 93 10.87 -14.41 9.61
CA ARG A 93 11.20 -13.79 8.32
C ARG A 93 11.39 -12.29 8.44
N LYS A 94 12.20 -11.74 7.53
CA LYS A 94 12.41 -10.31 7.39
C LYS A 94 11.62 -9.83 6.18
N ILE A 95 10.50 -9.18 6.42
CA ILE A 95 9.66 -8.60 5.36
C ILE A 95 10.12 -7.17 5.13
N SER A 96 10.45 -6.82 3.89
CA SER A 96 10.84 -5.45 3.52
C SER A 96 9.66 -4.60 3.07
N TYR A 97 8.68 -5.20 2.39
CA TYR A 97 7.53 -4.49 1.81
C TYR A 97 6.24 -5.28 2.00
N VAL A 98 5.14 -4.55 2.22
CA VAL A 98 3.77 -5.08 2.25
C VAL A 98 2.85 -4.20 1.42
N SER A 99 1.98 -4.82 0.64
CA SER A 99 0.86 -4.14 -0.03
C SER A 99 -0.43 -4.92 0.14
N HIS A 100 -1.55 -4.20 0.07
CA HIS A 100 -2.89 -4.75 0.17
C HIS A 100 -3.67 -4.48 -1.11
N ILE A 101 -4.25 -5.53 -1.71
CA ILE A 101 -5.13 -5.39 -2.89
C ILE A 101 -6.17 -6.52 -2.92
N ASP A 102 -7.43 -6.20 -3.23
CA ASP A 102 -8.56 -7.16 -3.32
C ASP A 102 -8.67 -8.12 -2.11
N GLY A 103 -8.40 -7.62 -0.90
CA GLY A 103 -8.42 -8.41 0.34
C GLY A 103 -7.25 -9.39 0.51
N LEU A 104 -6.23 -9.30 -0.35
CA LEU A 104 -4.99 -10.05 -0.28
C LEU A 104 -3.85 -9.16 0.21
N LEU A 105 -2.92 -9.76 0.94
CA LEU A 105 -1.67 -9.17 1.34
C LEU A 105 -0.55 -9.75 0.50
N PHE A 106 0.22 -8.88 -0.14
CA PHE A 106 1.46 -9.23 -0.81
C PHE A 106 2.64 -8.78 0.05
N CYS A 107 3.51 -9.72 0.41
CA CYS A 107 4.68 -9.48 1.24
C CYS A 107 5.95 -9.89 0.50
N VAL A 108 7.00 -9.11 0.72
CA VAL A 108 8.30 -9.24 0.06
C VAL A 108 9.33 -9.63 1.12
N ASP A 109 9.83 -10.87 1.07
CA ASP A 109 10.87 -11.43 1.94
C ASP A 109 12.15 -11.63 1.13
N ASN A 110 13.34 -11.54 1.73
CA ASN A 110 14.63 -11.57 1.03
C ASN A 110 14.75 -12.64 -0.07
N GLU A 111 14.21 -13.85 0.15
CA GLU A 111 14.31 -14.96 -0.80
C GLU A 111 13.04 -15.24 -1.60
N LYS A 112 11.88 -14.82 -1.09
CA LYS A 112 10.57 -15.29 -1.58
C LYS A 112 9.54 -14.18 -1.56
N LEU A 113 8.51 -14.37 -2.36
CA LEU A 113 7.32 -13.53 -2.36
C LEU A 113 6.18 -14.31 -1.75
N LEU A 114 5.34 -13.62 -0.98
CA LEU A 114 4.18 -14.21 -0.32
C LEU A 114 2.92 -13.49 -0.76
N VAL A 115 1.92 -14.26 -1.18
CA VAL A 115 0.53 -13.79 -1.21
C VAL A 115 -0.25 -14.49 -0.11
N TRP A 116 -0.81 -13.70 0.79
CA TRP A 116 -1.62 -14.16 1.91
C TRP A 116 -3.04 -13.65 1.76
N ASN A 117 -4.00 -14.58 1.81
CA ASN A 117 -5.39 -14.26 2.04
C ASN A 117 -5.64 -14.36 3.57
N PRO A 118 -5.60 -13.24 4.31
CA PRO A 118 -5.85 -13.23 5.74
C PRO A 118 -7.24 -13.71 6.11
N TYR A 119 -8.25 -13.39 5.29
CA TYR A 119 -9.63 -13.80 5.52
C TYR A 119 -9.81 -15.32 5.52
N LEU A 120 -9.20 -16.00 4.54
CA LEU A 120 -9.23 -17.46 4.39
C LEU A 120 -8.09 -18.16 5.13
N GLY A 121 -7.12 -17.43 5.67
CA GLY A 121 -5.90 -17.97 6.27
C GLY A 121 -4.92 -18.63 5.26
N LYS A 122 -5.22 -18.60 3.96
CA LYS A 122 -4.46 -19.28 2.90
C LYS A 122 -3.25 -18.46 2.48
N THR A 123 -2.11 -19.11 2.31
CA THR A 123 -0.85 -18.50 1.86
C THR A 123 -0.31 -19.21 0.63
N ARG A 124 0.29 -18.45 -0.30
CA ARG A 124 1.03 -18.96 -1.44
C ARG A 124 2.40 -18.32 -1.48
N TRP A 125 3.42 -19.17 -1.47
CA TRP A 125 4.82 -18.74 -1.61
C TRP A 125 5.25 -18.86 -3.07
N ILE A 126 5.99 -17.87 -3.53
CA ILE A 126 6.47 -17.76 -4.90
C ILE A 126 7.97 -17.55 -4.82
N GLN A 127 8.70 -18.34 -5.60
CA GLN A 127 10.14 -18.23 -5.66
C GLN A 127 10.50 -16.97 -6.44
N ARG A 128 11.39 -16.15 -5.85
CA ARG A 128 12.00 -15.04 -6.59
C ARG A 128 12.88 -15.60 -7.71
N PRO A 129 12.92 -14.96 -8.88
CA PRO A 129 13.94 -15.26 -9.88
C PRO A 129 15.33 -15.12 -9.22
N LYS A 130 16.26 -16.02 -9.55
CA LYS A 130 17.62 -15.99 -8.99
C LYS A 130 18.36 -14.76 -9.54
N ILE A 131 19.03 -14.01 -8.66
CA ILE A 131 19.86 -12.86 -9.02
C ILE A 131 21.31 -13.17 -8.66
N VAL A 132 22.24 -12.60 -9.44
CA VAL A 132 23.69 -12.75 -9.31
C VAL A 132 24.30 -11.70 -8.34
N SER A 133 23.54 -10.68 -7.95
CA SER A 133 24.00 -9.54 -7.15
C SER A 133 23.00 -9.09 -6.07
N ASP A 134 23.52 -8.41 -5.04
CA ASP A 134 22.77 -7.72 -4.00
C ASP A 134 22.10 -6.46 -4.56
N GLN A 135 20.92 -6.56 -5.18
CA GLN A 135 20.25 -5.38 -5.79
C GLN A 135 18.74 -5.27 -5.54
N ASN A 136 18.29 -4.01 -5.74
CA ASN A 136 17.13 -3.33 -5.16
C ASN A 136 15.84 -3.66 -5.92
N ASP A 137 15.42 -4.93 -5.91
CA ASP A 137 14.17 -5.35 -6.54
C ASP A 137 12.96 -4.59 -6.00
N MET A 138 12.20 -3.96 -6.91
CA MET A 138 10.88 -3.45 -6.60
C MET A 138 9.81 -4.42 -7.09
N PHE A 139 8.77 -4.61 -6.27
CA PHE A 139 7.67 -5.49 -6.60
C PHE A 139 6.34 -4.78 -6.48
N ALA A 140 5.44 -5.10 -7.39
CA ALA A 140 4.07 -4.66 -7.38
C ALA A 140 3.12 -5.85 -7.54
N PHE A 141 1.94 -5.76 -6.94
CA PHE A 141 0.94 -6.82 -7.00
C PHE A 141 -0.39 -6.26 -7.51
N GLY A 142 -0.90 -6.87 -8.57
CA GLY A 142 -2.11 -6.42 -9.26
C GLY A 142 -2.87 -7.57 -9.89
N TYR A 143 -3.90 -7.24 -10.67
CA TYR A 143 -4.71 -8.23 -11.37
C TYR A 143 -5.29 -7.65 -12.67
N ASN A 144 -5.55 -8.53 -13.64
CA ASN A 144 -6.23 -8.15 -14.87
C ASN A 144 -7.76 -8.22 -14.76
N ASN A 145 -8.48 -7.82 -15.81
CA ASN A 145 -9.95 -7.87 -15.89
C ASN A 145 -10.58 -9.24 -15.59
N ASN A 146 -9.84 -10.34 -15.76
CA ASN A 146 -10.31 -11.69 -15.43
C ASN A 146 -10.04 -12.08 -13.96
N ARG A 147 -9.64 -11.12 -13.11
CA ARG A 147 -9.14 -11.33 -11.74
C ARG A 147 -7.97 -12.32 -11.66
N ASN A 148 -7.22 -12.47 -12.74
CA ASN A 148 -5.95 -13.18 -12.69
C ASN A 148 -4.92 -12.25 -12.03
N HIS A 149 -4.49 -12.64 -10.84
CA HIS A 149 -3.49 -11.91 -10.09
C HIS A 149 -2.12 -12.10 -10.71
N LYS A 150 -1.28 -11.08 -10.62
CA LYS A 150 0.06 -11.06 -11.19
C LYS A 150 1.00 -10.26 -10.29
N ILE A 151 2.28 -10.58 -10.36
CA ILE A 151 3.32 -9.79 -9.69
C ILE A 151 4.18 -9.16 -10.77
N PHE A 152 4.33 -7.85 -10.71
CA PHE A 152 5.26 -7.11 -11.55
C PHE A 152 6.53 -6.85 -10.75
N ARG A 153 7.69 -7.01 -11.40
CA ARG A 153 9.01 -6.84 -10.82
C ARG A 153 9.81 -5.88 -11.67
N ILE A 154 10.46 -4.93 -11.02
CA ILE A 154 11.45 -4.02 -11.61
C ILE A 154 12.78 -4.37 -10.95
N LEU A 155 13.75 -4.77 -11.76
CA LEU A 155 15.11 -5.06 -11.34
C LEU A 155 16.02 -3.95 -11.89
N HIS A 156 16.58 -3.16 -10.99
CA HIS A 156 17.63 -2.21 -11.30
C HIS A 156 18.98 -2.92 -11.35
N GLU A 157 19.63 -2.92 -12.50
CA GLU A 157 20.97 -3.49 -12.67
C GLU A 157 22.04 -2.39 -12.52
N TYR A 158 22.79 -2.41 -11.43
CA TYR A 158 23.96 -1.55 -11.25
C TYR A 158 25.22 -2.20 -11.81
N ASN A 159 25.94 -1.50 -12.69
CA ASN A 159 27.25 -1.93 -13.15
C ASN A 159 28.31 -1.53 -12.12
N LYS A 160 29.09 -2.48 -11.59
CA LYS A 160 30.13 -2.21 -10.58
C LYS A 160 31.45 -1.68 -11.17
N GLY A 161 31.58 -1.65 -12.49
CA GLY A 161 32.85 -1.38 -13.18
C GLY A 161 32.93 -0.06 -13.94
N ASP A 162 31.88 0.28 -14.70
CA ASP A 162 31.89 1.38 -15.66
C ASP A 162 30.62 2.21 -15.46
N GLY A 163 30.76 3.52 -15.27
CA GLY A 163 29.74 4.45 -14.76
C GLY A 163 28.51 4.72 -15.63
N GLU A 164 28.02 3.73 -16.38
CA GLU A 164 26.71 3.76 -17.04
C GLU A 164 25.76 2.75 -16.39
N ASP A 165 24.60 3.23 -15.96
CA ASP A 165 23.51 2.40 -15.44
C ASP A 165 22.96 1.48 -16.54
N LEU A 166 22.83 0.20 -16.24
CA LEU A 166 22.22 -0.76 -17.16
C LEU A 166 20.70 -0.51 -17.24
N PRO A 167 20.06 -0.87 -18.37
CA PRO A 167 18.61 -0.77 -18.50
C PRO A 167 17.91 -1.64 -17.47
N ASP A 168 16.82 -1.12 -16.91
CA ASP A 168 16.00 -1.86 -15.95
C ASP A 168 15.38 -3.09 -16.61
N ILE A 169 15.33 -4.19 -15.86
CA ILE A 169 14.64 -5.41 -16.28
C ILE A 169 13.24 -5.44 -15.67
N TYR A 170 12.26 -5.60 -16.54
CA TYR A 170 10.86 -5.68 -16.18
C TYR A 170 10.33 -7.10 -16.38
N GLU A 171 9.83 -7.71 -15.31
CA GLU A 171 9.31 -9.07 -15.32
C GLU A 171 7.89 -9.15 -14.75
N LEU A 172 7.12 -10.11 -15.24
CA LEU A 172 5.78 -10.39 -14.80
C LEU A 172 5.65 -11.86 -14.43
N TYR A 173 5.18 -12.12 -13.21
CA TYR A 173 4.75 -13.43 -12.78
C TYR A 173 3.25 -13.58 -12.98
N ASP A 174 2.85 -14.63 -13.69
CA ASP A 174 1.45 -14.97 -13.91
C ASP A 174 1.04 -16.16 -13.03
N PHE A 175 -0.03 -16.00 -12.24
CA PHE A 175 -0.50 -17.04 -11.32
C PHE A 175 -1.13 -18.24 -12.03
N ASN A 176 -1.67 -18.04 -13.25
CA ASN A 176 -2.27 -19.09 -14.07
C ASN A 176 -1.20 -19.99 -14.67
N SER A 177 -0.14 -19.42 -15.24
CA SER A 177 0.97 -20.21 -15.80
C SER A 177 2.01 -20.61 -14.76
N ASN A 178 1.96 -20.01 -13.57
CA ASN A 178 2.91 -20.22 -12.47
C ASN A 178 4.37 -19.96 -12.90
N SER A 179 4.58 -18.94 -13.74
CA SER A 179 5.88 -18.66 -14.35
C SER A 179 6.18 -17.16 -14.42
N TRP A 180 7.46 -16.83 -14.38
CA TRP A 180 7.98 -15.50 -14.70
C TRP A 180 8.22 -15.38 -16.20
N ARG A 181 8.05 -14.17 -16.73
CA ARG A 181 8.46 -13.80 -18.09
C ARG A 181 8.82 -12.32 -18.15
N ARG A 182 9.61 -11.93 -19.15
CA ARG A 182 9.90 -10.50 -19.39
C ARG A 182 8.69 -9.77 -19.95
N VAL A 183 8.57 -8.50 -19.58
CA VAL A 183 7.65 -7.55 -20.21
C VAL A 183 8.37 -6.94 -21.41
N PRO A 184 7.87 -7.13 -22.65
CA PRO A 184 8.52 -6.59 -23.83
C PRO A 184 8.28 -5.06 -23.94
N ASP A 185 9.15 -4.40 -24.70
CA ASP A 185 8.94 -3.03 -25.20
C ASP A 185 8.73 -1.94 -24.13
N VAL A 186 9.31 -2.12 -22.93
CA VAL A 186 9.35 -1.05 -21.93
C VAL A 186 10.41 -0.01 -22.33
N LYS A 187 9.98 1.25 -22.41
CA LYS A 187 10.89 2.37 -22.67
C LYS A 187 11.85 2.56 -21.50
N GLN A 188 13.10 2.86 -21.82
CA GLN A 188 14.20 3.06 -20.86
C GLN A 188 14.55 4.54 -20.72
N ASP A 189 13.58 5.43 -20.95
CA ASP A 189 13.73 6.90 -20.89
C ASP A 189 13.42 7.45 -19.49
N PHE A 190 13.24 6.57 -18.51
CA PHE A 190 12.98 6.92 -17.12
C PHE A 190 13.67 5.96 -16.15
N TYR A 191 13.66 6.30 -14.88
CA TYR A 191 14.02 5.40 -13.80
C TYR A 191 13.03 5.51 -12.64
N VAL A 192 12.91 4.42 -11.87
CA VAL A 192 12.06 4.38 -10.67
C VAL A 192 12.96 4.56 -9.46
N VAL A 193 12.67 5.57 -8.64
CA VAL A 193 13.59 6.02 -7.58
C VAL A 193 13.47 5.16 -6.32
N THR A 194 12.24 4.77 -5.95
CA THR A 194 11.99 4.05 -4.70
C THR A 194 10.68 3.26 -4.75
N ASP A 195 10.66 2.13 -4.04
CA ASP A 195 9.47 1.32 -3.79
C ASP A 195 8.40 2.05 -2.95
N ARG A 196 8.79 3.07 -2.16
CA ARG A 196 7.87 3.97 -1.43
C ARG A 196 6.91 4.72 -2.36
N TRP A 197 7.27 4.83 -3.63
CA TRP A 197 6.47 5.53 -4.63
C TRP A 197 5.59 4.59 -5.44
N LEU A 198 5.41 3.35 -4.98
CA LEU A 198 4.62 2.34 -5.65
C LEU A 198 3.36 2.00 -4.86
N VAL A 199 2.20 2.16 -5.50
CA VAL A 199 0.91 1.81 -4.92
C VAL A 199 0.03 1.10 -5.92
N SER A 200 -0.80 0.17 -5.44
CA SER A 200 -1.76 -0.52 -6.30
C SER A 200 -3.18 -0.05 -6.02
N LEU A 201 -3.91 0.28 -7.08
CA LEU A 201 -5.27 0.80 -7.05
C LEU A 201 -6.10 0.15 -8.16
N LYS A 202 -7.24 -0.44 -7.79
CA LYS A 202 -8.21 -1.05 -8.71
C LYS A 202 -7.58 -2.07 -9.68
N GLY A 203 -6.63 -2.87 -9.20
CA GLY A 203 -5.95 -3.91 -9.95
C GLY A 203 -4.70 -3.46 -10.72
N ASN A 204 -4.51 -2.15 -10.90
CA ASN A 204 -3.33 -1.57 -11.54
C ASN A 204 -2.34 -1.02 -10.53
N THR A 205 -1.08 -0.85 -10.95
CA THR A 205 -0.04 -0.24 -10.13
C THR A 205 0.31 1.13 -10.67
N TYR A 206 0.40 2.10 -9.77
CA TYR A 206 0.85 3.45 -10.03
C TYR A 206 2.21 3.65 -9.37
N LEU A 207 3.14 4.25 -10.11
CA LEU A 207 4.47 4.54 -9.61
C LEU A 207 4.94 5.93 -10.04
N VAL A 208 5.73 6.58 -9.20
CA VAL A 208 6.42 7.83 -9.58
C VAL A 208 7.76 7.47 -10.21
N ALA A 209 8.02 8.02 -11.39
CA ALA A 209 9.25 7.83 -12.15
C ALA A 209 9.85 9.19 -12.52
N GLU A 210 11.16 9.19 -12.74
CA GLU A 210 11.92 10.37 -13.16
C GLU A 210 12.35 10.24 -14.62
N ASP A 211 12.20 11.32 -15.37
CA ASP A 211 12.67 11.42 -16.75
C ASP A 211 14.19 11.54 -16.83
N ARG A 212 14.86 10.64 -17.57
CA ARG A 212 16.32 10.64 -17.73
C ARG A 212 16.88 11.85 -18.47
N ALA A 213 16.07 12.56 -19.25
CA ALA A 213 16.51 13.65 -20.12
C ALA A 213 16.20 15.05 -19.57
N VAL A 214 15.15 15.20 -18.76
CA VAL A 214 14.65 16.53 -18.36
C VAL A 214 14.46 16.72 -16.86
N ASP A 215 14.97 15.81 -16.02
CA ASP A 215 14.95 15.90 -14.55
C ASP A 215 13.55 16.29 -14.02
N LYS A 216 12.56 15.53 -14.48
CA LYS A 216 11.15 15.76 -14.16
C LYS A 216 10.47 14.47 -13.76
N TYR A 217 9.69 14.58 -12.71
CA TYR A 217 8.90 13.46 -12.20
C TYR A 217 7.53 13.41 -12.84
N PHE A 218 7.04 12.19 -13.03
CA PHE A 218 5.71 11.93 -13.52
C PHE A 218 5.17 10.64 -12.93
N LEU A 219 3.85 10.48 -12.99
CA LEU A 219 3.18 9.26 -12.56
C LEU A 219 3.01 8.31 -13.76
N LEU A 220 3.34 7.04 -13.57
CA LEU A 220 3.07 5.96 -14.52
C LEU A 220 2.02 5.01 -13.94
N CYS A 221 1.15 4.52 -14.81
CA CYS A 221 0.29 3.37 -14.51
C CYS A 221 0.82 2.15 -15.26
N PHE A 222 1.18 1.10 -14.54
CA PHE A 222 1.31 -0.23 -15.12
C PHE A 222 -0.06 -0.91 -15.15
N ASP A 223 -0.59 -1.10 -16.35
CA ASP A 223 -1.89 -1.75 -16.55
C ASP A 223 -1.70 -3.28 -16.62
N PHE A 224 -2.23 -4.04 -15.67
CA PHE A 224 -2.07 -5.51 -15.64
C PHE A 224 -2.94 -6.26 -16.67
N THR A 225 -3.94 -5.59 -17.22
CA THR A 225 -4.78 -6.12 -18.29
C THR A 225 -4.07 -5.99 -19.63
N MET A 226 -3.48 -4.82 -19.90
CA MET A 226 -2.72 -4.57 -21.12
C MET A 226 -1.24 -4.99 -21.02
N GLU A 227 -0.77 -5.25 -19.81
CA GLU A 227 0.61 -5.62 -19.45
C GLU A 227 1.66 -4.63 -19.97
N ARG A 228 1.33 -3.34 -19.86
CA ARG A 228 2.18 -2.24 -20.34
C ARG A 228 1.99 -0.98 -19.53
N PHE A 229 2.96 -0.09 -19.61
CA PHE A 229 2.84 1.25 -19.07
C PHE A 229 1.87 2.11 -19.90
N GLY A 230 1.04 2.89 -19.21
CA GLY A 230 0.25 3.96 -19.79
C GLY A 230 1.09 5.18 -20.17
N PRO A 231 0.45 6.26 -20.66
CA PRO A 231 1.13 7.52 -20.88
C PRO A 231 1.63 8.11 -19.56
N ARG A 232 2.60 9.03 -19.65
CA ARG A 232 3.06 9.80 -18.50
C ARG A 232 1.94 10.70 -18.00
N LEU A 233 1.63 10.61 -16.72
CA LEU A 233 0.58 11.36 -16.07
C LEU A 233 1.19 12.50 -15.23
N PRO A 234 0.57 13.69 -15.22
CA PRO A 234 1.07 14.81 -14.45
C PRO A 234 0.97 14.56 -12.96
N LEU A 235 2.02 14.91 -12.23
CA LEU A 235 1.99 15.06 -10.78
C LEU A 235 1.40 16.44 -10.41
N PRO A 236 0.90 16.61 -9.17
CA PRO A 236 0.38 17.90 -8.73
C PRO A 236 1.47 18.96 -8.47
N TYR A 237 2.74 18.60 -8.59
CA TYR A 237 3.91 19.44 -8.32
C TYR A 237 5.02 19.16 -9.35
N ASN A 238 5.99 20.07 -9.45
CA ASN A 238 6.97 20.10 -10.54
C ASN A 238 8.37 19.56 -10.18
N SER A 239 8.74 19.49 -8.90
CA SER A 239 10.03 18.95 -8.43
C SER A 239 9.83 18.06 -7.21
N VAL A 240 10.56 16.93 -7.15
CA VAL A 240 10.65 16.08 -5.95
C VAL A 240 12.03 16.27 -5.32
N GLU A 241 12.47 17.52 -5.11
CA GLU A 241 13.70 17.76 -4.32
C GLU A 241 13.57 17.21 -2.88
N TYR A 242 12.36 16.86 -2.45
CA TYR A 242 12.02 16.47 -1.10
C TYR A 242 11.16 15.20 -1.01
N SER A 243 10.96 14.71 0.22
CA SER A 243 10.25 13.47 0.54
C SER A 243 8.80 13.46 0.02
N ALA A 244 8.49 12.49 -0.84
CA ALA A 244 7.13 12.20 -1.28
C ALA A 244 6.71 10.80 -0.85
N ALA A 245 5.44 10.62 -0.48
CA ALA A 245 4.83 9.31 -0.28
C ALA A 245 3.53 9.23 -1.09
N ILE A 246 3.22 8.04 -1.59
CA ILE A 246 1.96 7.77 -2.30
C ILE A 246 1.15 6.73 -1.54
N SER A 247 -0.17 6.95 -1.47
CA SER A 247 -1.09 6.07 -0.74
C SER A 247 -2.42 5.93 -1.47
N CYS A 248 -3.19 4.91 -1.10
CA CYS A 248 -4.55 4.70 -1.58
C CYS A 248 -5.56 5.16 -0.52
N VAL A 249 -6.49 6.03 -0.93
CA VAL A 249 -7.59 6.47 -0.07
C VAL A 249 -8.83 5.65 -0.41
N ARG A 250 -9.32 4.89 0.59
CA ARG A 250 -10.54 4.07 0.51
C ARG A 250 -10.59 3.10 -0.68
N GLU A 251 -9.43 2.69 -1.21
CA GLU A 251 -9.30 1.88 -2.43
C GLU A 251 -9.91 2.51 -3.70
N GLU A 252 -10.20 3.82 -3.68
CA GLU A 252 -10.90 4.51 -4.77
C GLU A 252 -10.08 5.61 -5.42
N GLN A 253 -9.24 6.29 -4.63
CA GLN A 253 -8.42 7.43 -5.04
C GLN A 253 -6.94 7.19 -4.71
N LEU A 254 -6.06 7.92 -5.39
CA LEU A 254 -4.68 8.09 -4.96
C LEU A 254 -4.55 9.35 -4.11
N ALA A 255 -3.65 9.29 -3.15
CA ALA A 255 -3.16 10.46 -2.46
C ALA A 255 -1.64 10.55 -2.58
N ILE A 256 -1.14 11.77 -2.69
CA ILE A 256 0.28 12.07 -2.61
C ILE A 256 0.49 13.04 -1.46
N LEU A 257 1.43 12.69 -0.60
CA LEU A 257 2.00 13.57 0.40
C LEU A 257 3.30 14.09 -0.18
N TYR A 258 3.40 15.41 -0.28
CA TYR A 258 4.60 16.12 -0.68
C TYR A 258 5.00 17.02 0.48
N GLN A 259 6.25 16.94 0.91
CA GLN A 259 6.76 17.79 1.97
C GLN A 259 8.00 18.51 1.49
N ASP A 260 8.06 19.83 1.63
CA ASP A 260 9.28 20.64 1.53
C ASP A 260 9.74 21.11 2.92
N GLU A 261 10.74 21.99 2.99
CA GLU A 261 11.29 22.49 4.27
C GLU A 261 10.24 23.24 5.11
N GLU A 262 9.30 23.92 4.48
CA GLU A 262 8.37 24.82 5.16
C GLU A 262 6.97 24.22 5.31
N THR A 263 6.59 23.30 4.43
CA THR A 263 5.22 22.87 4.24
C THR A 263 5.08 21.39 3.93
N MET A 264 3.95 20.85 4.35
CA MET A 264 3.50 19.51 3.99
C MET A 264 2.15 19.63 3.31
N ASP A 265 2.14 19.35 2.01
CA ASP A 265 0.98 19.35 1.13
C ASP A 265 0.47 17.93 0.89
N ILE A 266 -0.85 17.76 0.93
CA ILE A 266 -1.49 16.49 0.61
C ILE A 266 -2.48 16.71 -0.51
N TRP A 267 -2.30 15.94 -1.58
CA TRP A 267 -3.12 15.97 -2.77
C TRP A 267 -3.89 14.67 -2.89
N THR A 268 -5.16 14.75 -3.30
CA THR A 268 -5.96 13.56 -3.63
C THR A 268 -6.43 13.63 -5.07
N THR A 269 -6.66 12.48 -5.69
CA THR A 269 -7.18 12.44 -7.06
C THR A 269 -8.68 12.69 -7.07
N THR A 270 -9.12 13.69 -7.85
CA THR A 270 -10.54 13.85 -8.22
C THR A 270 -10.93 12.94 -9.37
N LYS A 271 -9.95 12.54 -10.18
CA LYS A 271 -10.09 11.55 -11.25
C LYS A 271 -8.80 10.74 -11.34
N ILE A 272 -8.95 9.42 -11.44
CA ILE A 272 -7.83 8.52 -11.69
C ILE A 272 -8.27 7.42 -12.67
N LEU A 273 -7.58 7.37 -13.79
CA LEU A 273 -7.68 6.36 -14.84
C LEU A 273 -6.26 5.97 -15.27
N PRO A 274 -6.07 4.81 -15.92
CA PRO A 274 -4.74 4.40 -16.40
C PRO A 274 -4.04 5.40 -17.33
N ASN A 275 -4.80 6.29 -17.96
CA ASN A 275 -4.32 7.27 -18.93
C ASN A 275 -4.68 8.73 -18.60
N ALA A 276 -5.29 9.00 -17.44
CA ALA A 276 -5.67 10.36 -17.06
C ALA A 276 -5.77 10.51 -15.54
N VAL A 277 -5.24 11.61 -15.03
CA VAL A 277 -5.32 11.97 -13.60
C VAL A 277 -5.66 13.44 -13.45
N SER A 278 -6.41 13.77 -12.40
CA SER A 278 -6.57 15.15 -11.92
C SER A 278 -6.51 15.18 -10.41
N TRP A 279 -5.87 16.22 -9.88
CA TRP A 279 -5.56 16.36 -8.46
C TRP A 279 -6.33 17.53 -7.84
N ILE A 280 -6.61 17.42 -6.55
CA ILE A 280 -7.07 18.53 -5.71
C ILE A 280 -6.22 18.56 -4.45
N LYS A 281 -5.86 19.76 -3.98
CA LYS A 281 -5.17 19.92 -2.71
C LYS A 281 -6.18 19.64 -1.59
N PHE A 282 -5.92 18.58 -0.83
CA PHE A 282 -6.76 18.15 0.28
C PHE A 282 -6.37 18.87 1.57
N PHE A 283 -5.08 18.98 1.85
CA PHE A 283 -4.55 19.59 3.08
C PHE A 283 -3.22 20.29 2.83
N LYS A 284 -2.92 21.31 3.64
CA LYS A 284 -1.62 21.97 3.73
C LYS A 284 -1.30 22.22 5.21
N VAL A 285 -0.10 21.87 5.62
CA VAL A 285 0.44 22.12 6.96
C VAL A 285 1.67 23.00 6.84
N GLU A 286 1.77 24.03 7.67
CA GLU A 286 2.98 24.84 7.81
C GLU A 286 3.86 24.22 8.89
N MET A 287 4.98 23.62 8.48
CA MET A 287 5.90 22.89 9.36
C MET A 287 6.65 23.83 10.30
N THR A 288 6.88 25.08 9.89
CA THR A 288 7.53 26.13 10.70
C THR A 288 6.79 26.47 12.00
N THR A 289 5.50 26.12 12.10
CA THR A 289 4.67 26.43 13.28
C THR A 289 4.63 25.30 14.31
N LEU A 290 5.18 24.12 13.99
CA LEU A 290 5.19 22.95 14.88
C LEU A 290 6.35 23.02 15.89
N ASN A 291 6.34 24.05 16.74
CA ASN A 291 7.23 24.19 17.89
C ASN A 291 6.95 23.07 18.91
N GLY A 292 7.67 21.95 18.84
CA GLY A 292 7.52 20.87 19.81
C GLY A 292 7.95 19.48 19.33
N PHE A 293 8.27 19.31 18.04
CA PHE A 293 8.97 18.13 17.60
C PHE A 293 10.49 18.29 17.81
N PRO A 294 11.24 17.22 18.15
CA PRO A 294 12.69 17.28 18.29
C PRO A 294 13.33 17.90 17.04
N ASP A 295 14.43 18.64 17.19
CA ASP A 295 15.08 19.45 16.14
C ASP A 295 15.39 18.71 14.81
N ASP A 296 15.32 17.37 14.78
CA ASP A 296 15.43 16.52 13.58
C ASP A 296 14.14 16.37 12.75
N PHE A 297 12.99 16.88 13.20
CA PHE A 297 11.72 16.79 12.43
C PHE A 297 11.69 17.69 11.18
N GLY A 298 12.57 18.69 11.12
CA GLY A 298 12.70 19.61 9.98
C GLY A 298 13.59 19.07 8.85
N SER A 299 14.42 18.06 9.11
CA SER A 299 15.27 17.42 8.11
C SER A 299 14.64 16.11 7.64
N GLU A 300 14.03 16.13 6.45
CA GLU A 300 13.55 14.95 5.71
C GLU A 300 12.76 13.94 6.56
N ILE A 301 11.47 14.21 6.80
CA ILE A 301 10.58 13.16 7.28
C ILE A 301 10.54 12.05 6.21
N HIS A 302 11.19 10.92 6.49
CA HIS A 302 11.04 9.70 5.72
C HIS A 302 9.66 9.11 6.01
N THR A 303 8.63 9.70 5.40
CA THR A 303 7.27 9.19 5.49
C THR A 303 7.22 7.83 4.82
N GLU A 304 6.99 6.76 5.60
CA GLU A 304 6.85 5.41 5.05
C GLU A 304 5.46 5.21 4.44
N SER A 305 4.43 5.77 5.08
CA SER A 305 3.05 5.70 4.59
C SER A 305 2.15 6.71 5.30
N PHE A 306 0.96 6.96 4.75
CA PHE A 306 -0.03 7.81 5.39
C PHE A 306 -1.46 7.40 5.02
N PHE A 307 -2.42 7.85 5.81
CA PHE A 307 -3.85 7.58 5.65
C PHE A 307 -4.66 8.87 5.76
N ILE A 308 -5.74 8.94 5.00
CA ILE A 308 -6.65 10.09 4.98
C ILE A 308 -8.05 9.63 5.39
N ASP A 309 -8.65 10.33 6.35
CA ASP A 309 -10.10 10.32 6.57
C ASP A 309 -10.71 11.59 5.98
N GLU A 310 -11.32 11.45 4.80
CA GLU A 310 -11.98 12.55 4.08
C GLU A 310 -13.16 13.16 4.86
N GLU A 311 -13.91 12.36 5.62
CA GLU A 311 -15.10 12.83 6.35
C GLU A 311 -14.72 13.70 7.54
N LYS A 312 -13.65 13.31 8.25
CA LYS A 312 -13.15 14.05 9.42
C LYS A 312 -12.09 15.08 9.07
N LYS A 313 -11.56 15.05 7.84
CA LYS A 313 -10.42 15.87 7.39
C LYS A 313 -9.19 15.67 8.28
N VAL A 314 -8.88 14.41 8.59
CA VAL A 314 -7.71 14.04 9.40
C VAL A 314 -6.74 13.22 8.56
N VAL A 315 -5.45 13.45 8.76
CA VAL A 315 -4.36 12.72 8.12
C VAL A 315 -3.52 12.05 9.20
N TYR A 316 -3.19 10.78 8.98
CA TYR A 316 -2.28 10.01 9.82
C TYR A 316 -1.02 9.73 9.03
N VAL A 317 0.10 10.26 9.51
CA VAL A 317 1.41 10.12 8.86
C VAL A 317 2.25 9.18 9.72
N LEU A 318 2.80 8.14 9.10
CA LEU A 318 3.73 7.23 9.74
C LEU A 318 5.14 7.64 9.36
N VAL A 319 5.86 8.12 10.36
CA VAL A 319 7.23 8.60 10.28
C VAL A 319 8.17 7.59 10.92
N ARG A 320 9.39 7.46 10.39
CA ARG A 320 10.39 6.51 10.88
C ARG A 320 11.32 7.14 11.91
#